data_AF-A0A068UXV2-F1
#
_entry.id   AF-A0A068UXV2-F1
#
_cell.length_a   1.000
_cell.length_b   1.000
_cell.length_c   1.000
_cell.angle_alpha   90.00
_cell.angle_beta   90.00
_cell.angle_gamma   90.00
#
_symmetry.space_group_name_H-M   'P 1'
#
loop_
_entity.id
_entity.type
_entity.pdbx_description
1 polymer ?
#
loop_
_entity_poly.entity_id
_entity_poly.type
_entity_poly.pdbx_seq_one_letter_code
_entity_poly.pdbx_strand_id
1 'polypeptide(L)'
;MSRKYIKIFGFSHSYFSGHHTWPIVGNLPELCKKRLTFLWIESIIQKLATDIGCIRLGNVLVTVVKSLELALEFLVKKDNVFLSRPLTMATEYVSRGFLGMAVSPWGSHSNKDCSVVNLRFALRHYSVNILRGILFSRRFFGRGGGDEEAEHLDAVFTILRCMYVFTVSDYLPSLRIIDVAGHQKTIKDAMSVFNKYHDPIIEKRIEQRRNGKKHEPENLLDVMITLKDERGRPLLSPDEIKAQCTVS
;
A
#
# COMPACT_ATOMS: atom_id res chain seq x y z
N MET A 1 -36.77 2.62 -12.62
CA MET A 1 -35.41 2.15 -12.26
C MET A 1 -35.53 0.82 -11.53
N SER A 2 -35.02 -0.29 -12.07
CA SER A 2 -35.02 -1.58 -11.35
C SER A 2 -33.78 -1.65 -10.44
N ARG A 3 -33.98 -1.74 -9.11
CA ARG A 3 -32.89 -1.90 -8.13
C ARG A 3 -32.40 -3.34 -8.17
N LYS A 4 -31.13 -3.54 -8.52
CA LYS A 4 -30.46 -4.84 -8.41
C LYS A 4 -29.81 -4.97 -7.03
N TYR A 5 -29.79 -6.17 -6.49
CA TYR A 5 -29.22 -6.46 -5.18
C TYR A 5 -28.07 -7.45 -5.29
N ILE A 6 -27.00 -7.24 -4.53
CA ILE A 6 -25.94 -8.22 -4.30
C ILE A 6 -26.04 -8.69 -2.86
N LYS A 7 -26.05 -10.01 -2.65
CA LYS A 7 -25.97 -10.58 -1.31
C LYS A 7 -24.52 -10.52 -0.82
N ILE A 8 -24.28 -9.73 0.23
CA ILE A 8 -23.00 -9.70 0.94
C ILE A 8 -23.31 -10.11 2.38
N PHE A 9 -22.72 -11.22 2.85
CA PHE A 9 -22.98 -11.80 4.17
C PHE A 9 -24.45 -12.11 4.48
N GLY A 10 -25.21 -12.58 3.49
CA GLY A 10 -26.63 -12.92 3.66
C GLY A 10 -27.58 -11.73 3.61
N PHE A 11 -27.06 -10.50 3.65
CA PHE A 11 -27.85 -9.27 3.47
C PHE A 11 -27.87 -8.84 2.01
N SER A 12 -29.05 -8.51 1.51
CA SER A 12 -29.25 -7.97 0.16
C SER A 12 -28.92 -6.48 0.14
N HIS A 13 -27.83 -6.12 -0.54
CA HIS A 13 -27.38 -4.74 -0.66
C HIS A 13 -27.69 -4.18 -2.04
N SER A 14 -28.17 -2.94 -2.07
CA SER A 14 -28.46 -2.23 -3.32
C SER A 14 -27.17 -2.04 -4.11
N TYR A 15 -27.19 -2.48 -5.37
CA TYR A 15 -26.10 -2.30 -6.32
C TYR A 15 -26.40 -1.08 -7.21
N PHE A 16 -25.40 -0.22 -7.44
CA PHE A 16 -25.54 0.83 -8.44
C PHE A 16 -25.46 0.23 -9.83
N SER A 17 -26.60 -0.21 -10.35
CA SER A 17 -26.78 -0.37 -11.79
C SER A 17 -27.23 0.99 -12.34
N GLY A 18 -26.30 1.92 -12.47
CA GLY A 18 -26.51 3.08 -13.32
C GLY A 18 -26.96 2.59 -14.70
N HIS A 19 -27.78 3.37 -15.41
CA HIS A 19 -28.39 2.99 -16.69
C HIS A 19 -27.38 2.69 -17.82
N HIS A 20 -26.07 2.85 -17.57
CA HIS A 20 -25.00 2.66 -18.54
C HIS A 20 -23.74 2.03 -17.90
N THR A 21 -23.86 0.93 -17.15
CA THR A 21 -22.66 0.14 -16.82
C THR A 21 -22.20 -0.59 -18.08
N TRP A 22 -21.05 -0.20 -18.63
CA TRP A 22 -20.51 -0.80 -19.85
C TRP A 22 -20.06 -2.25 -19.58
N PRO A 23 -20.22 -3.19 -20.54
CA PRO A 23 -19.95 -4.60 -20.31
C PRO A 23 -18.52 -4.90 -19.83
N ILE A 24 -17.52 -4.20 -20.37
CA ILE A 24 -16.09 -4.44 -20.09
C ILE A 24 -15.52 -3.39 -19.14
N VAL A 25 -15.83 -2.10 -19.37
CA VAL A 25 -15.21 -1.00 -18.64
C VAL A 25 -16.03 -0.55 -17.42
N GLY A 26 -17.23 -1.11 -17.20
CA GLY A 26 -18.08 -0.74 -16.07
C GLY A 26 -18.39 0.75 -16.05
N ASN A 27 -18.15 1.41 -14.91
CA ASN A 27 -18.31 2.85 -14.73
C ASN A 27 -16.99 3.64 -14.85
N LEU A 28 -15.91 3.02 -15.34
CA LEU A 28 -14.60 3.69 -15.51
C LEU A 28 -14.66 4.98 -16.36
N PRO A 29 -15.39 5.04 -17.50
CA PRO A 29 -15.45 6.27 -18.30
C PRO A 29 -16.09 7.46 -17.59
N GLU A 30 -17.04 7.20 -16.68
CA GLU A 30 -17.68 8.25 -15.89
C GLU A 30 -16.73 8.78 -14.82
N LEU A 31 -15.97 7.89 -14.20
CA LEU A 31 -14.97 8.23 -13.20
C LEU A 31 -13.78 9.01 -13.79
N CYS A 32 -13.29 8.63 -14.97
CA CYS A 32 -12.21 9.36 -15.65
C CYS A 32 -12.55 10.83 -15.97
N LYS A 33 -13.84 11.19 -16.05
CA LYS A 33 -14.28 12.58 -16.28
C LYS A 33 -14.33 13.42 -15.00
N LYS A 34 -14.08 12.83 -13.83
CA LYS A 34 -14.22 13.50 -12.53
C LYS A 34 -12.86 13.83 -11.96
N ARG A 35 -12.75 15.04 -11.39
CA ARG A 35 -11.50 15.57 -10.81
C ARG A 35 -11.09 14.82 -9.53
N LEU A 36 -12.06 14.33 -8.75
CA LEU A 36 -11.82 13.66 -7.47
C LEU A 36 -12.69 12.40 -7.36
N THR A 37 -12.05 11.24 -7.29
CA THR A 37 -12.70 9.92 -7.25
C THR A 37 -13.65 9.78 -6.06
N PHE A 38 -13.24 10.26 -4.88
CA PHE A 38 -14.04 10.13 -3.66
C PHE A 38 -15.35 10.93 -3.72
N LEU A 39 -15.34 12.12 -4.31
CA LEU A 39 -16.56 12.94 -4.48
C LEU A 39 -17.53 12.29 -5.46
N TRP A 40 -17.01 11.67 -6.52
CA TRP A 40 -17.86 10.93 -7.46
C TRP A 40 -18.50 9.72 -6.78
N ILE A 41 -17.73 8.95 -6.01
CA ILE A 41 -18.23 7.83 -5.22
C ILE A 41 -19.31 8.29 -4.23
N GLU A 42 -19.06 9.39 -3.51
CA GLU A 42 -20.02 9.97 -2.57
C GLU A 42 -21.32 10.34 -3.29
N SER A 43 -21.24 10.98 -4.47
CA SER A 43 -22.41 11.35 -5.25
C SER A 43 -23.25 10.14 -5.69
N ILE A 44 -22.63 8.99 -5.95
CA ILE A 44 -23.33 7.74 -6.30
C ILE A 44 -24.07 7.19 -5.09
N ILE A 45 -23.41 7.16 -3.93
CA ILE A 45 -23.99 6.62 -2.69
C ILE A 45 -25.16 7.49 -2.25
N GLN A 46 -25.02 8.82 -2.33
CA GLN A 46 -26.10 9.77 -2.07
C GLN A 46 -27.30 9.52 -3.00
N LYS A 47 -27.07 9.30 -4.30
CA LYS A 47 -28.13 8.97 -5.27
C LYS A 47 -28.80 7.63 -5.00
N LEU A 48 -28.06 6.65 -4.49
CA LEU A 48 -28.62 5.35 -4.12
C LEU A 48 -29.50 5.40 -2.87
N ALA A 49 -29.33 6.44 -2.04
CA ALA A 49 -29.97 6.58 -0.73
C ALA A 49 -29.75 5.35 0.17
N THR A 50 -28.51 4.85 0.20
CA THR A 50 -28.12 3.65 0.95
C THR A 50 -26.78 3.85 1.64
N ASP A 51 -26.57 3.18 2.78
CA ASP A 51 -25.31 3.25 3.54
C ASP A 51 -24.22 2.31 3.02
N ILE A 52 -24.54 1.50 2.02
CA ILE A 52 -23.62 0.62 1.33
C ILE A 52 -24.00 0.56 -0.15
N GLY A 53 -23.00 0.71 -1.00
CA GLY A 53 -23.16 0.72 -2.45
C GLY A 53 -22.07 -0.10 -3.11
N CYS A 54 -22.41 -0.77 -4.20
CA CYS A 54 -21.45 -1.53 -5.00
C CYS A 54 -21.32 -0.87 -6.38
N ILE A 55 -20.08 -0.65 -6.81
CA ILE A 55 -19.71 0.01 -8.07
C ILE A 55 -18.79 -0.92 -8.84
N ARG A 56 -19.14 -1.24 -10.09
CA ARG A 56 -18.25 -2.00 -10.98
C ARG A 56 -17.30 -1.04 -11.71
N LEU A 57 -16.01 -1.25 -11.53
CA LEU A 57 -14.93 -0.54 -12.20
C LEU A 57 -14.11 -1.58 -12.99
N GLY A 58 -14.30 -1.62 -14.31
CA GLY A 58 -13.72 -2.68 -15.15
C GLY A 58 -14.14 -4.08 -14.66
N ASN A 59 -13.14 -4.92 -14.39
CA ASN A 59 -13.33 -6.28 -13.88
C ASN A 59 -13.46 -6.37 -12.36
N VAL A 60 -13.34 -5.25 -11.63
CA VAL A 60 -13.35 -5.21 -10.16
C VAL A 60 -14.68 -4.67 -9.65
N LEU A 61 -15.24 -5.34 -8.65
CA LEU A 61 -16.39 -4.85 -7.88
C LEU A 61 -15.90 -4.12 -6.64
N VAL A 62 -16.13 -2.81 -6.58
CA VAL A 62 -15.80 -1.97 -5.43
C VAL A 62 -17.03 -1.80 -4.56
N THR A 63 -16.97 -2.27 -3.32
CA THR A 63 -18.01 -2.03 -2.30
C THR A 63 -17.60 -0.82 -1.47
N VAL A 64 -18.50 0.15 -1.36
CA VAL A 64 -18.31 1.36 -0.59
C VAL A 64 -19.30 1.38 0.56
N VAL A 65 -18.80 1.71 1.74
CA VAL A 65 -19.54 1.64 3.01
C VAL A 65 -19.48 3.01 3.66
N LYS A 66 -20.66 3.56 3.99
CA LYS A 66 -20.82 4.86 4.65
C LYS A 66 -21.18 4.72 6.13
N SER A 67 -21.93 3.68 6.50
CA SER A 67 -22.31 3.44 7.90
C SER A 67 -21.12 2.98 8.74
N LEU A 68 -20.93 3.62 9.90
CA LEU A 68 -19.93 3.25 10.88
C LEU A 68 -20.17 1.84 11.43
N GLU A 69 -21.43 1.44 11.62
CA GLU A 69 -21.79 0.11 12.13
C GLU A 69 -21.36 -1.00 11.16
N LEU A 70 -21.64 -0.81 9.87
CA LEU A 70 -21.21 -1.72 8.81
C LEU A 70 -19.69 -1.75 8.67
N ALA A 71 -19.04 -0.58 8.75
CA ALA A 71 -17.58 -0.49 8.72
C ALA A 71 -16.93 -1.24 9.89
N LEU A 72 -17.49 -1.12 11.11
CA LEU A 72 -17.03 -1.86 12.28
C LEU A 72 -17.27 -3.36 12.13
N GLU A 73 -18.39 -3.78 11.56
CA GLU A 73 -18.64 -5.19 11.28
C GLU A 73 -17.61 -5.78 10.30
N PHE A 74 -17.29 -5.07 9.22
CA PHE A 74 -16.28 -5.53 8.26
C PHE A 74 -14.87 -5.53 8.86
N LEU A 75 -14.47 -4.46 9.56
CA LEU A 75 -13.10 -4.27 10.02
C LEU A 75 -12.78 -5.04 11.32
N VAL A 76 -13.77 -5.27 12.18
CA VAL A 76 -13.55 -5.86 13.52
C VAL A 76 -14.12 -7.27 13.60
N LYS A 77 -15.36 -7.50 13.13
CA LYS A 77 -16.03 -8.80 13.31
C LYS A 77 -15.67 -9.82 12.22
N LYS A 78 -15.30 -9.35 11.03
CA LYS A 78 -14.95 -10.20 9.87
C LYS A 78 -13.57 -9.90 9.33
N ASP A 79 -12.65 -9.51 10.22
CA ASP A 79 -11.30 -9.07 9.86
C ASP A 79 -10.61 -10.10 8.94
N ASN A 80 -10.69 -11.38 9.27
CA ASN A 80 -10.10 -12.48 8.50
C ASN A 80 -10.50 -12.55 7.02
N VAL A 81 -11.72 -12.09 6.66
CA VAL A 81 -12.20 -12.02 5.27
C VAL A 81 -11.71 -10.75 4.56
N PHE A 82 -11.43 -9.68 5.31
CA PHE A 82 -11.04 -8.35 4.79
C PHE A 82 -9.56 -7.99 5.01
N LEU A 83 -8.75 -8.91 5.53
CA LEU A 83 -7.31 -8.71 5.68
C LEU A 83 -6.58 -8.64 4.34
N SER A 84 -7.18 -9.15 3.24
CA SER A 84 -6.61 -9.05 1.90
C SER A 84 -6.49 -7.60 1.46
N ARG A 85 -5.29 -7.18 1.04
CA ARG A 85 -5.04 -5.87 0.44
C ARG A 85 -5.23 -5.93 -1.07
N PRO A 86 -5.86 -4.92 -1.69
CA PRO A 86 -5.94 -4.86 -3.14
C PRO A 86 -4.53 -4.74 -3.71
N LEU A 87 -4.19 -5.63 -4.64
CA LEU A 87 -2.92 -5.62 -5.35
C LEU A 87 -3.01 -4.56 -6.45
N THR A 88 -2.46 -3.38 -6.19
CA THR A 88 -2.39 -2.29 -7.17
C THR A 88 -0.98 -2.19 -7.74
N MET A 89 -0.88 -1.65 -8.95
CA MET A 89 0.40 -1.38 -9.59
C MET A 89 1.30 -0.50 -8.71
N ALA A 90 0.72 0.50 -8.03
CA ALA A 90 1.47 1.33 -7.12
C ALA A 90 2.05 0.54 -5.93
N THR A 91 1.21 -0.28 -5.28
CA THR A 91 1.67 -1.12 -4.15
C THR A 91 2.73 -2.12 -4.55
N GLU A 92 2.68 -2.66 -5.77
CA GLU A 92 3.68 -3.58 -6.30
C GLU A 92 5.07 -2.92 -6.38
N TYR A 93 5.16 -1.69 -6.91
CA TYR A 93 6.43 -0.96 -6.99
C TYR A 93 6.96 -0.55 -5.61
N VAL A 94 6.09 -0.02 -4.75
CA VAL A 94 6.47 0.45 -3.40
C VAL A 94 6.98 -0.70 -2.53
N SER A 95 6.41 -1.90 -2.69
CA SER A 95 6.77 -3.07 -1.88
C SER A 95 7.76 -4.03 -2.55
N ARG A 96 8.40 -3.60 -3.64
CA ARG A 96 9.37 -4.43 -4.40
C ARG A 96 8.80 -5.79 -4.79
N GLY A 97 7.58 -5.79 -5.32
CA GLY A 97 6.86 -7.01 -5.69
C GLY A 97 6.22 -7.71 -4.49
N PHE A 98 5.63 -6.95 -3.57
CA PHE A 98 4.86 -7.45 -2.42
C PHE A 98 5.67 -8.14 -1.32
N LEU A 99 6.95 -7.80 -1.21
CA LEU A 99 7.83 -8.27 -0.13
C LEU A 99 7.56 -7.56 1.20
N GLY A 100 6.94 -6.38 1.18
CA GLY A 100 6.56 -5.64 2.40
C GLY A 100 5.26 -6.14 3.04
N MET A 101 5.27 -6.37 4.35
CA MET A 101 4.15 -6.98 5.08
C MET A 101 2.85 -6.16 5.01
N ALA A 102 2.94 -4.83 4.90
CA ALA A 102 1.76 -3.95 4.92
C ALA A 102 0.85 -4.12 3.69
N VAL A 103 1.41 -4.59 2.56
CA VAL A 103 0.72 -4.71 1.28
C VAL A 103 0.86 -6.08 0.63
N SER A 104 1.48 -7.05 1.32
CA SER A 104 1.64 -8.41 0.80
C SER A 104 0.29 -9.15 0.69
N PRO A 105 0.09 -9.98 -0.34
CA PRO A 105 -1.05 -10.88 -0.43
C PRO A 105 -1.19 -11.74 0.82
N TRP A 106 -2.42 -12.07 1.18
CA TRP A 106 -2.68 -12.97 2.30
C TRP A 106 -1.99 -14.33 2.08
N GLY A 107 -1.28 -14.82 3.09
CA GLY A 107 -0.63 -16.14 3.06
C GLY A 107 0.81 -16.17 2.54
N SER A 108 1.33 -15.11 1.91
CA SER A 108 2.69 -15.13 1.33
C SER A 108 3.81 -15.30 2.37
N HIS A 109 3.59 -14.84 3.60
CA HIS A 109 4.54 -14.97 4.72
C HIS A 109 4.19 -16.09 5.72
N SER A 110 3.08 -16.81 5.48
CA SER A 110 2.47 -17.73 6.47
C SER A 110 3.18 -19.08 6.65
N ASN A 111 4.28 -19.33 5.94
CA ASN A 111 5.05 -20.59 6.01
C ASN A 111 6.49 -20.43 6.51
N LYS A 112 6.91 -19.25 6.94
CA LYS A 112 8.14 -19.13 7.73
C LYS A 112 7.69 -19.21 9.19
N ASP A 113 8.12 -20.25 9.92
CA ASP A 113 7.90 -20.41 11.36
C ASP A 113 8.43 -19.17 12.10
N CYS A 114 7.58 -18.14 12.13
CA CYS A 114 7.87 -16.87 12.72
C CYS A 114 7.53 -17.10 14.19
N SER A 115 8.55 -17.37 15.00
CA SER A 115 8.46 -17.14 16.44
C SER A 115 7.71 -15.82 16.62
N VAL A 116 6.64 -15.84 17.43
CA VAL A 116 5.67 -14.74 17.54
C VAL A 116 6.37 -13.56 18.23
N VAL A 117 7.25 -12.89 17.51
CA VAL A 117 7.79 -11.59 17.86
C VAL A 117 6.65 -10.64 17.56
N ASN A 118 6.18 -9.94 18.59
CA ASN A 118 5.09 -8.96 18.46
C ASN A 118 5.59 -7.73 17.70
N LEU A 119 5.82 -7.93 16.40
CA LEU A 119 6.40 -6.96 15.48
C LEU A 119 5.50 -5.73 15.38
N ARG A 120 4.20 -5.84 15.65
CA ARG A 120 3.26 -4.70 15.70
C ARG A 120 3.65 -3.64 16.71
N PHE A 121 4.14 -4.03 17.88
CA PHE A 121 4.54 -3.07 18.93
C PHE A 121 5.88 -2.40 18.57
N ALA A 122 6.83 -3.17 18.02
CA ALA A 122 8.13 -2.65 17.59
C ALA A 122 8.05 -1.82 16.28
N LEU A 123 7.20 -2.21 15.32
CA LEU A 123 6.89 -1.48 14.08
C LEU A 123 6.30 -0.10 14.36
N ARG A 124 5.39 0.01 15.34
CA ARG A 124 4.81 1.30 15.74
C ARG A 124 5.86 2.32 16.19
N HIS A 125 6.88 1.90 16.93
CA HIS A 125 7.96 2.77 17.39
C HIS A 125 9.07 2.98 16.34
N TYR A 126 9.21 2.06 15.38
CA TYR A 126 10.14 2.15 14.26
C TYR A 126 9.72 3.12 13.16
N SER A 127 8.49 2.97 12.64
CA SER A 127 7.95 3.81 11.57
C SER A 127 8.12 5.27 11.95
N VAL A 128 7.68 5.67 13.15
CA VAL A 128 7.71 7.07 13.55
C VAL A 128 9.14 7.64 13.65
N ASN A 129 10.14 6.88 14.12
CA ASN A 129 11.49 7.42 14.33
C ASN A 129 12.34 7.47 13.06
N ILE A 130 12.22 6.47 12.18
CA ILE A 130 12.88 6.47 10.87
C ILE A 130 12.15 7.39 9.91
N LEU A 131 10.82 7.32 9.82
CA LEU A 131 10.01 8.25 9.04
C LEU A 131 10.25 9.68 9.52
N ARG A 132 10.44 9.94 10.81
CA ARG A 132 10.86 11.26 11.31
C ARG A 132 12.30 11.61 10.92
N GLY A 133 13.26 10.69 11.00
CA GLY A 133 14.64 10.93 10.57
C GLY A 133 14.76 11.25 9.07
N ILE A 134 13.87 10.64 8.27
CA ILE A 134 13.81 10.70 6.81
C ILE A 134 12.93 11.85 6.32
N LEU A 135 11.77 12.09 6.94
CA LEU A 135 10.90 13.23 6.65
C LEU A 135 11.52 14.55 7.10
N PHE A 136 12.27 14.55 8.20
CA PHE A 136 12.89 15.77 8.71
C PHE A 136 14.36 15.92 8.31
N SER A 137 14.96 14.95 7.62
CA SER A 137 16.27 15.01 6.93
C SER A 137 17.48 15.61 7.66
N ARG A 138 17.36 15.98 8.94
CA ARG A 138 18.26 16.92 9.64
C ARG A 138 19.69 16.41 9.83
N ARG A 139 19.98 15.16 9.45
CA ARG A 139 21.32 14.58 9.46
C ARG A 139 21.73 13.96 8.12
N PHE A 140 20.86 13.92 7.10
CA PHE A 140 21.13 13.20 5.84
C PHE A 140 21.88 14.03 4.82
N PHE A 141 21.42 15.25 4.55
CA PHE A 141 21.92 16.04 3.40
C PHE A 141 23.04 17.04 3.77
N GLY A 142 23.61 16.92 4.97
CA GLY A 142 24.68 17.81 5.43
C GLY A 142 24.29 19.30 5.43
N ARG A 143 25.28 20.20 5.46
CA ARG A 143 25.06 21.66 5.53
C ARG A 143 24.65 22.30 4.19
N GLY A 144 24.58 21.52 3.11
CA GLY A 144 24.23 21.95 1.75
C GLY A 144 22.97 21.30 1.18
N GLY A 145 22.15 20.70 2.05
CA GLY A 145 21.13 19.72 1.67
C GLY A 145 19.82 20.21 1.07
N GLY A 146 19.66 21.49 0.77
CA GLY A 146 18.37 22.05 0.37
C GLY A 146 17.76 21.36 -0.86
N ASP A 147 18.57 21.17 -1.91
CA ASP A 147 18.09 20.61 -3.18
C ASP A 147 17.88 19.09 -3.10
N GLU A 148 18.79 18.37 -2.43
CA GLU A 148 18.67 16.91 -2.24
C GLU A 148 17.50 16.55 -1.29
N GLU A 149 17.26 17.38 -0.26
CA GLU A 149 16.11 17.26 0.63
C GLU A 149 14.81 17.51 -0.13
N ALA A 150 14.76 18.55 -0.95
CA ALA A 150 13.60 18.84 -1.79
C ALA A 150 13.32 17.71 -2.80
N GLU A 151 14.36 17.20 -3.48
CA GLU A 151 14.27 16.06 -4.40
C GLU A 151 13.71 14.82 -3.67
N HIS A 152 14.21 14.53 -2.46
CA HIS A 152 13.73 13.42 -1.66
C HIS A 152 12.27 13.58 -1.22
N LEU A 153 11.90 14.75 -0.69
CA LEU A 153 10.53 15.03 -0.25
C LEU A 153 9.54 14.99 -1.41
N ASP A 154 9.90 15.50 -2.58
CA ASP A 154 9.06 15.45 -3.77
C ASP A 154 8.81 13.99 -4.21
N ALA A 155 9.84 13.14 -4.16
CA ALA A 155 9.69 11.71 -4.43
C ALA A 155 8.77 11.02 -3.41
N VAL A 156 8.91 11.30 -2.10
CA VAL A 156 8.04 10.73 -1.06
C VAL A 156 6.59 11.16 -1.27
N PHE A 157 6.31 12.43 -1.50
CA PHE A 157 4.95 12.91 -1.77
C PHE A 157 4.38 12.36 -3.07
N THR A 158 5.22 12.14 -4.09
CA THR A 158 4.82 11.49 -5.34
C THR A 158 4.44 10.03 -5.11
N ILE A 159 5.25 9.26 -4.37
CA ILE A 159 4.92 7.88 -3.97
C ILE A 159 3.59 7.85 -3.21
N LEU A 160 3.42 8.72 -2.21
CA LEU A 160 2.18 8.84 -1.44
C LEU A 160 0.99 9.11 -2.37
N ARG A 161 1.12 10.06 -3.30
CA ARG A 161 0.07 10.37 -4.27
C ARG A 161 -0.25 9.16 -5.15
N CYS A 162 0.75 8.43 -5.65
CA CYS A 162 0.55 7.24 -6.47
C CYS A 162 -0.19 6.11 -5.72
N MET A 163 -0.05 6.01 -4.39
CA MET A 163 -0.81 5.01 -3.62
C MET A 163 -2.31 5.33 -3.52
N TYR A 164 -2.70 6.60 -3.59
CA TYR A 164 -4.09 7.04 -3.39
C TYR A 164 -4.79 7.49 -4.68
N VAL A 165 -4.06 7.70 -5.77
CA VAL A 165 -4.66 8.10 -7.04
C VAL A 165 -5.39 6.92 -7.69
N PHE A 166 -6.52 7.22 -8.31
CA PHE A 166 -7.24 6.24 -9.11
C PHE A 166 -6.46 5.93 -10.39
N THR A 167 -6.05 4.67 -10.56
CA THR A 167 -5.34 4.22 -11.75
C THR A 167 -6.19 3.23 -12.53
N VAL A 168 -6.47 3.53 -13.80
CA VAL A 168 -7.32 2.67 -14.65
C VAL A 168 -6.72 1.27 -14.83
N SER A 169 -5.39 1.14 -14.86
CA SER A 169 -4.70 -0.15 -15.01
C SER A 169 -4.93 -1.11 -13.85
N ASP A 170 -5.30 -0.62 -12.66
CA ASP A 170 -5.68 -1.46 -11.52
C ASP A 170 -7.02 -2.18 -11.74
N TYR A 171 -7.85 -1.66 -12.65
CA TYR A 171 -9.19 -2.17 -12.97
C TYR A 171 -9.26 -2.87 -14.33
N LEU A 172 -8.33 -2.54 -15.22
CA LEU A 172 -8.17 -3.11 -16.57
C LEU A 172 -6.69 -3.46 -16.80
N PRO A 173 -6.26 -4.69 -16.46
CA PRO A 173 -4.85 -5.09 -16.56
C PRO A 173 -4.24 -4.93 -17.96
N SER A 174 -5.04 -5.06 -19.02
CA SER A 174 -4.56 -4.86 -20.40
C SER A 174 -4.01 -3.46 -20.66
N LEU A 175 -4.50 -2.44 -19.94
CA LEU A 175 -4.03 -1.05 -20.07
C LEU A 175 -2.72 -0.79 -19.32
N ARG A 176 -2.26 -1.74 -18.49
CA ARG A 176 -0.95 -1.66 -17.83
C ARG A 176 0.20 -1.64 -18.84
N ILE A 177 0.05 -2.32 -19.98
CA ILE A 177 1.08 -2.41 -21.03
C ILE A 177 1.31 -1.05 -21.70
N ILE A 178 0.26 -0.24 -21.82
CA ILE A 178 0.28 1.02 -22.58
C ILE A 178 0.67 2.21 -21.69
N ASP A 179 0.58 2.08 -20.35
CA ASP A 179 0.77 3.17 -19.38
C ASP A 179 -0.04 4.43 -19.73
N VAL A 180 -1.34 4.23 -20.01
CA VAL A 180 -2.27 5.25 -20.57
C VAL A 180 -2.27 6.59 -19.83
N ALA A 181 -1.89 6.59 -18.54
CA ALA A 181 -1.87 7.79 -17.72
C ALA A 181 -0.48 8.11 -17.12
N GLY A 182 0.59 7.44 -17.58
CA GLY A 182 1.97 7.67 -17.13
C GLY A 182 2.25 7.27 -15.68
N HIS A 183 1.28 6.66 -14.99
CA HIS A 183 1.39 6.37 -13.55
C HIS A 183 2.49 5.36 -13.28
N GLN A 184 2.70 4.39 -14.19
CA GLN A 184 3.76 3.42 -14.05
C GLN A 184 5.13 4.08 -14.16
N LYS A 185 5.33 4.99 -15.11
CA LYS A 185 6.57 5.78 -15.19
C LYS A 185 6.77 6.65 -13.96
N THR A 186 5.76 7.43 -13.56
CA THR A 186 5.84 8.33 -12.40
C THR A 186 6.25 7.61 -11.13
N ILE A 187 5.65 6.45 -10.83
CA ILE A 187 6.01 5.73 -9.61
C ILE A 187 7.40 5.09 -9.68
N LYS A 188 7.83 4.63 -10.86
CA LYS A 188 9.21 4.13 -11.05
C LYS A 188 10.24 5.23 -10.82
N ASP A 189 10.02 6.40 -11.40
CA ASP A 189 10.93 7.54 -11.26
C ASP A 189 11.01 7.98 -9.80
N ALA A 190 9.86 8.11 -9.11
CA ALA A 190 9.81 8.46 -7.70
C ALA A 190 10.46 7.40 -6.79
N MET A 191 10.22 6.11 -7.07
CA MET A 191 10.88 5.01 -6.35
C MET A 191 12.39 4.97 -6.60
N SER A 192 12.85 5.34 -7.78
CA SER A 192 14.29 5.45 -8.08
C SER A 192 14.95 6.51 -7.20
N VAL A 193 14.34 7.69 -7.07
CA VAL A 193 14.82 8.76 -6.18
C VAL A 193 14.74 8.33 -4.72
N PHE A 194 13.66 7.67 -4.30
CA PHE A 194 13.55 7.15 -2.94
C PHE A 194 14.67 6.14 -2.62
N ASN A 195 14.87 5.15 -3.49
CA ASN A 195 15.88 4.11 -3.31
C ASN A 195 17.31 4.66 -3.35
N LYS A 196 17.59 5.71 -4.17
CA LYS A 196 18.88 6.43 -4.22
C LYS A 196 19.34 6.87 -2.83
N TYR A 197 18.42 7.33 -1.99
CA TYR A 197 18.74 7.77 -0.63
C TYR A 197 18.63 6.64 0.41
N HIS A 198 17.66 5.74 0.27
CA HIS A 198 17.35 4.74 1.30
C HIS A 198 18.23 3.50 1.28
N ASP A 199 18.50 2.94 0.08
CA ASP A 199 19.19 1.64 -0.05
C ASP A 199 20.60 1.67 0.55
N PRO A 200 21.45 2.68 0.28
CA PRO A 200 22.81 2.72 0.82
C PRO A 200 22.86 2.73 2.35
N ILE A 201 21.85 3.31 3.01
CA ILE A 201 21.76 3.39 4.47
C ILE A 201 21.50 2.00 5.05
N ILE A 202 20.51 1.32 4.45
CA ILE A 202 20.07 -0.01 4.85
C ILE A 202 21.22 -0.99 4.63
N GLU A 203 21.86 -0.94 3.46
CA GLU A 203 23.02 -1.79 3.11
C GLU A 203 24.19 -1.58 4.06
N LYS A 204 24.58 -0.32 4.29
CA LYS A 204 25.67 0.01 5.24
C LYS A 204 25.35 -0.51 6.65
N ARG A 205 24.08 -0.46 7.08
CA ARG A 205 23.67 -0.98 8.39
C ARG A 205 23.72 -2.50 8.43
N ILE A 206 23.27 -3.18 7.38
CA ILE A 206 23.38 -4.65 7.22
C ILE A 206 24.85 -5.08 7.31
N GLU A 207 25.76 -4.39 6.62
CA GLU A 207 27.19 -4.69 6.62
C GLU A 207 27.84 -4.47 7.99
N GLN A 208 27.54 -3.35 8.65
CA GLN A 208 28.07 -3.06 10.00
C GLN A 208 27.71 -4.18 10.99
N ARG A 209 26.49 -4.71 10.90
CA ARG A 209 26.01 -5.82 11.74
C ARG A 209 26.67 -7.14 11.36
N ARG A 210 26.78 -7.47 10.07
CA ARG A 210 27.49 -8.68 9.59
C ARG A 210 28.95 -8.71 10.03
N ASN A 211 29.60 -7.55 10.07
CA ASN A 211 31.00 -7.40 10.48
C ASN A 211 31.19 -7.33 12.01
N GLY A 212 30.15 -7.60 12.82
CA GLY A 212 30.25 -7.66 14.28
C GLY A 212 30.46 -6.31 14.97
N LYS A 213 30.28 -5.18 14.27
CA LYS A 213 30.57 -3.83 14.83
C LYS A 213 29.52 -3.33 15.85
N LYS A 214 28.43 -4.07 16.09
CA LYS A 214 27.37 -3.72 17.07
C LYS A 214 26.80 -4.95 17.75
N HIS A 215 26.80 -4.96 19.09
CA HIS A 215 26.42 -6.13 19.89
C HIS A 215 24.92 -6.26 20.21
N GLU A 216 24.18 -5.16 20.38
CA GLU A 216 22.74 -5.21 20.71
C GLU A 216 21.88 -4.47 19.70
N PRO A 217 20.67 -4.96 19.36
CA PRO A 217 19.75 -4.27 18.46
C PRO A 217 19.22 -2.98 19.10
N GLU A 218 19.51 -1.83 18.50
CA GLU A 218 19.10 -0.51 19.04
C GLU A 218 17.75 -0.05 18.48
N ASN A 219 17.31 -0.64 17.36
CA ASN A 219 16.09 -0.27 16.65
C ASN A 219 15.56 -1.46 15.83
N LEU A 220 14.36 -1.32 15.26
CA LEU A 220 13.73 -2.41 14.51
C LEU A 220 14.48 -2.78 13.21
N LEU A 221 15.19 -1.87 12.54
CA LEU A 221 16.06 -2.26 11.41
C LEU A 221 17.12 -3.25 11.89
N ASP A 222 17.73 -2.99 13.05
CA ASP A 222 18.66 -3.93 13.65
C ASP A 222 17.98 -5.24 14.05
N VAL A 223 16.76 -5.21 14.60
CA VAL A 223 15.97 -6.42 14.89
C VAL A 223 15.74 -7.23 13.61
N MET A 224 15.25 -6.60 12.53
CA MET A 224 14.98 -7.28 11.25
C MET A 224 16.24 -7.92 10.67
N ILE A 225 17.41 -7.29 10.83
CA ILE A 225 18.70 -7.84 10.41
C ILE A 225 19.13 -9.03 11.29
N THR A 226 18.83 -9.01 12.59
CA THR A 226 19.23 -10.06 13.54
C THR A 226 18.24 -11.22 13.64
N LEU A 227 17.03 -11.10 13.08
CA LEU A 227 16.06 -12.20 13.03
C LEU A 227 16.65 -13.40 12.28
N LYS A 228 16.61 -14.55 12.96
CA LYS A 228 17.09 -15.82 12.43
C LYS A 228 16.02 -16.90 12.56
N ASP A 229 16.01 -17.85 11.63
CA ASP A 229 15.21 -19.07 11.73
C ASP A 229 15.80 -20.04 12.78
N GLU A 230 15.10 -21.14 13.05
CA GLU A 230 15.54 -22.19 13.99
C GLU A 230 16.89 -22.81 13.62
N ARG A 231 17.33 -22.65 12.36
CA ARG A 231 18.60 -23.14 11.83
C ARG A 231 19.71 -22.08 11.89
N GLY A 232 19.44 -20.93 12.50
CA GLY A 232 20.38 -19.82 12.65
C GLY A 232 20.63 -19.01 11.37
N ARG A 233 19.84 -19.22 10.30
CA ARG A 233 19.93 -18.47 9.05
C ARG A 233 19.09 -17.19 9.13
N PRO A 234 19.46 -16.11 8.43
CA PRO A 234 18.64 -14.89 8.39
C PRO A 234 17.20 -15.18 7.96
N LEU A 235 16.23 -14.70 8.73
CA LEU A 235 14.80 -14.90 8.46
C LEU A 235 14.31 -14.04 7.28
N LEU A 236 14.91 -12.85 7.13
CA LEU A 236 14.61 -11.87 6.10
C LEU A 236 15.81 -11.66 5.18
N SER A 237 15.54 -11.58 3.87
CA SER A 237 16.51 -11.17 2.87
C SER A 237 16.74 -9.65 2.90
N PRO A 238 17.87 -9.14 2.36
CA PRO A 238 18.08 -7.69 2.23
C PRO A 238 16.93 -6.98 1.48
N ASP A 239 16.34 -7.62 0.48
CA ASP A 239 15.22 -7.03 -0.27
C ASP A 239 13.91 -7.03 0.51
N GLU A 240 13.65 -8.07 1.32
CA GLU A 240 12.52 -8.09 2.27
C GLU A 240 12.66 -6.98 3.33
N ILE A 241 13.89 -6.76 3.84
CA ILE A 241 14.17 -5.67 4.79
C ILE A 241 13.94 -4.30 4.13
N LYS A 242 14.48 -4.07 2.93
CA LYS A 242 14.28 -2.82 2.18
C LYS A 242 12.80 -2.57 1.88
N ALA A 243 12.09 -3.58 1.41
CA ALA A 243 10.66 -3.48 1.14
C ALA A 243 9.87 -3.12 2.40
N GLN A 244 10.20 -3.74 3.55
CA GLN A 244 9.57 -3.41 4.83
C GLN A 244 9.84 -1.96 5.24
N CYS A 245 11.05 -1.44 5.03
CA CYS A 245 11.38 -0.04 5.30
C CYS A 245 10.61 0.95 4.42
N THR A 246 10.29 0.59 3.18
CA THR A 246 9.55 1.47 2.26
C THR A 246 8.05 1.53 2.55
N VAL A 247 7.45 0.43 3.02
CA VAL A 247 6.00 0.35 3.29
C VAL A 247 5.61 0.70 4.73
N SER A 248 6.59 0.91 5.63
CA SER A 248 6.39 1.19 7.07
C SER A 248 6.38 2.68 7.38
#